data_AF-A0A1V6J2S2-F1
#
_entry.id   AF-A0A1V6J2S2-F1
#
_cell.length_a   1.000
_cell.length_b   1.000
_cell.length_c   1.000
_cell.angle_alpha   90.00
_cell.angle_beta   90.00
_cell.angle_gamma   90.00
#
_symmetry.space_group_name_H-M   'P 1'
#
loop_
_entity.id
_entity.type
_entity.pdbx_description
1 polymer ?
#
loop_
_entity_poly.entity_id
_entity_poly.type
_entity_poly.pdbx_seq_one_letter_code
_entity_poly.pdbx_strand_id
1 'polypeptide(L)'
;MRRIEMILKTAWIALLATALLTGCETGTMDNQGTVTLNELQGIPEPTPEPETPPAEQGNTNSQTQTNSPSDGGSTGSTSTTPDGGTTSNEGFPSEIDTPIKWLHTDVSRWPVTADISVSVSGGKVNFPYSKSRSWPAVDGVNANPWVFAKKDGQWYAATFEWLRFGQTAKPTYTVRGDHVKVAPLNGSWAPKSGERIGIMVSGLARHKQRNVQERSRVVMITWP
;
A
#
# COMPACT_ATOMS: atom_id res chain seq x y z
N MET A 1 71.60 -4.74 -23.29
CA MET A 1 70.97 -5.10 -24.58
C MET A 1 69.46 -4.93 -24.44
N ARG A 2 68.85 -4.13 -25.34
CA ARG A 2 67.39 -3.98 -25.64
C ARG A 2 66.49 -3.49 -24.48
N ARG A 3 65.48 -2.62 -24.67
CA ARG A 3 65.04 -1.61 -25.66
C ARG A 3 63.67 -1.14 -25.10
N ILE A 4 63.40 0.18 -25.15
CA ILE A 4 62.12 0.80 -25.59
C ILE A 4 60.88 0.60 -24.66
N GLU A 5 60.51 1.61 -23.87
CA GLU A 5 59.51 2.70 -24.09
C GLU A 5 58.06 2.36 -23.71
N MET A 6 57.46 3.29 -22.94
CA MET A 6 56.10 3.87 -22.99
C MET A 6 54.89 2.92 -23.20
N ILE A 7 53.73 3.11 -22.56
CA ILE A 7 52.84 4.24 -22.80
C ILE A 7 51.80 4.29 -21.65
N LEU A 8 51.77 5.46 -21.01
CA LEU A 8 50.70 6.01 -20.18
C LEU A 8 49.41 6.10 -21.04
N LYS A 9 48.37 5.33 -20.72
CA LYS A 9 47.04 5.54 -21.33
C LYS A 9 46.23 6.51 -20.48
N THR A 10 46.28 7.74 -20.95
CA THR A 10 45.50 8.92 -20.58
C THR A 10 44.00 8.65 -20.64
N ALA A 11 43.31 9.12 -19.61
CA ALA A 11 41.87 9.31 -19.56
C ALA A 11 41.42 10.27 -20.67
N TRP A 12 40.30 9.94 -21.33
CA TRP A 12 39.55 10.87 -22.17
C TRP A 12 38.15 11.02 -21.60
N ILE A 13 37.99 12.10 -20.84
CA ILE A 13 36.71 12.75 -20.56
C ILE A 13 36.40 13.59 -21.80
N ALA A 14 35.31 13.28 -22.50
CA ALA A 14 34.69 14.21 -23.44
C ALA A 14 33.24 14.43 -22.98
N LEU A 15 33.09 15.48 -22.18
CA LEU A 15 31.84 16.12 -21.84
C LEU A 15 31.36 16.87 -23.09
N LEU A 16 30.25 16.46 -23.69
CA LEU A 16 29.58 17.24 -24.72
C LEU A 16 28.17 17.58 -24.21
N ALA A 17 28.09 18.78 -23.62
CA ALA A 17 26.84 19.42 -23.27
C ALA A 17 26.36 20.21 -24.49
N THR A 18 25.34 19.68 -25.17
CA THR A 18 24.59 20.44 -26.17
C THR A 18 23.38 21.06 -25.47
N ALA A 19 23.44 22.37 -25.27
CA ALA A 19 22.32 23.17 -24.77
C ALA A 19 21.64 23.91 -25.92
N LEU A 20 20.33 24.14 -25.73
CA LEU A 20 19.41 25.07 -26.41
C LEU A 20 18.70 24.53 -27.66
N LEU A 21 17.40 24.25 -27.51
CA LEU A 21 16.32 25.03 -28.13
C LEU A 21 14.99 24.75 -27.42
N THR A 22 14.56 25.75 -26.66
CA THR A 22 13.18 26.27 -26.54
C THR A 22 11.99 25.35 -26.82
N GLY A 23 11.19 25.14 -25.78
CA GLY A 23 9.81 24.68 -25.85
C GLY A 23 9.10 24.93 -24.53
N CYS A 24 8.85 26.20 -24.20
CA CYS A 24 7.90 26.55 -23.14
C CYS A 24 6.49 26.43 -23.71
N GLU A 25 5.85 25.26 -23.61
CA GLU A 25 4.39 25.21 -23.71
C GLU A 25 3.81 25.47 -22.32
N THR A 26 3.70 26.75 -22.01
CA THR A 26 2.86 27.24 -20.92
C THR A 26 1.42 27.02 -21.36
N GLY A 27 0.82 25.90 -20.95
CA GLY A 27 -0.63 25.76 -20.99
C GLY A 27 -1.24 26.82 -20.08
N THR A 28 -1.81 27.87 -20.66
CA THR A 28 -2.74 28.75 -19.96
C THR A 28 -3.95 27.90 -19.60
N MET A 29 -4.11 27.56 -18.32
CA MET A 29 -5.42 27.17 -17.82
C MET A 29 -6.27 28.43 -17.77
N ASP A 30 -7.34 28.43 -18.54
CA ASP A 30 -8.39 29.44 -18.45
C ASP A 30 -9.04 29.31 -17.07
N ASN A 31 -8.65 30.20 -16.14
CA ASN A 31 -9.33 30.33 -14.85
C ASN A 31 -10.67 31.02 -15.10
N GLN A 32 -11.67 30.24 -15.54
CA GLN A 32 -13.06 30.66 -15.53
C GLN A 32 -13.52 30.74 -14.07
N GLY A 33 -13.53 31.95 -13.53
CA GLY A 33 -14.29 32.29 -12.33
C GLY A 33 -13.49 33.01 -11.26
N THR A 34 -13.52 34.33 -11.28
CA THR A 34 -13.36 35.12 -10.05
C THR A 34 -14.60 34.91 -9.21
N VAL A 35 -14.51 34.11 -8.14
CA VAL A 35 -15.57 34.04 -7.12
C VAL A 35 -15.53 35.36 -6.35
N THR A 36 -16.59 36.16 -6.45
CA THR A 36 -16.69 37.39 -5.65
C THR A 36 -17.18 37.06 -4.24
N LEU A 37 -16.69 37.80 -3.24
CA LEU A 37 -16.99 37.62 -1.81
C LEU A 37 -18.46 37.91 -1.41
N ASN A 38 -19.37 38.14 -2.37
CA ASN A 38 -20.80 38.39 -2.15
C ASN A 38 -21.76 37.41 -2.87
N GLU A 39 -21.30 36.44 -3.67
CA GLU A 39 -22.16 35.48 -4.39
C GLU A 39 -21.92 34.06 -3.86
N LEU A 40 -22.64 33.52 -2.89
CA LEU A 40 -24.08 33.63 -2.65
C LEU A 40 -24.30 33.53 -1.13
N GLN A 41 -24.33 34.68 -0.45
CA GLN A 41 -24.61 34.75 0.99
C GLN A 41 -25.93 34.04 1.31
N GLY A 42 -25.89 33.10 2.26
CA GLY A 42 -26.96 32.16 2.55
C GLY A 42 -28.32 32.78 2.88
N ILE A 43 -29.33 32.36 2.11
CA ILE A 43 -30.74 32.37 2.50
C ILE A 43 -31.20 30.91 2.41
N PRO A 44 -31.72 30.28 3.49
CA PRO A 44 -32.21 28.91 3.45
C PRO A 44 -33.61 28.86 2.82
N GLU A 45 -33.82 28.00 1.80
CA GLU A 45 -35.17 27.57 1.38
C GLU A 45 -35.50 26.18 1.97
N PRO A 46 -36.78 25.94 2.33
CA PRO A 46 -37.17 24.94 3.31
C PRO A 46 -37.16 23.49 2.78
N THR A 47 -36.85 22.59 3.71
CA THR A 47 -36.92 21.13 3.58
C THR A 47 -38.36 20.65 3.32
N PRO A 48 -38.63 19.83 2.29
CA PRO A 48 -39.89 19.11 2.21
C PRO A 48 -39.90 17.93 3.20
N GLU A 49 -40.90 17.91 4.09
CA GLU A 49 -41.20 16.82 5.03
C GLU A 49 -41.61 15.52 4.30
N PRO A 50 -41.39 14.34 4.91
CA PRO A 50 -41.81 13.06 4.35
C PRO A 50 -43.31 12.83 4.54
N GLU A 51 -44.04 12.62 3.44
CA GLU A 51 -45.43 12.20 3.45
C GLU A 51 -45.58 10.76 3.96
N THR A 52 -46.50 10.59 4.90
CA THR A 52 -46.90 9.30 5.50
C THR A 52 -47.97 8.65 4.62
N PRO A 53 -47.82 7.40 4.14
CA PRO A 53 -48.93 6.69 3.51
C PRO A 53 -49.92 6.13 4.56
N PRO A 54 -51.24 6.25 4.31
CA PRO A 54 -52.28 5.80 5.22
C PRO A 54 -52.48 4.27 5.24
N ALA A 55 -52.94 3.77 6.38
CA ALA A 55 -53.33 2.39 6.62
C ALA A 55 -54.82 2.16 6.31
N GLU A 56 -55.15 1.07 5.62
CA GLU A 56 -56.47 0.39 5.62
C GLU A 56 -56.30 -0.98 4.91
N GLN A 57 -56.31 -2.15 5.56
CA GLN A 57 -57.38 -2.98 6.15
C GLN A 57 -58.50 -3.51 5.21
N GLY A 58 -58.58 -4.86 5.14
CA GLY A 58 -59.77 -5.67 4.78
C GLY A 58 -59.75 -6.24 3.35
N ASN A 59 -60.13 -7.50 3.04
CA ASN A 59 -60.73 -8.60 3.80
C ASN A 59 -60.74 -9.91 2.94
N THR A 60 -60.65 -11.08 3.62
CA THR A 60 -61.05 -12.50 3.36
C THR A 60 -61.52 -12.98 1.96
N ASN A 61 -61.37 -14.26 1.52
CA ASN A 61 -61.72 -15.52 2.21
C ASN A 61 -61.34 -16.81 1.42
N SER A 62 -61.20 -17.95 2.15
CA SER A 62 -61.45 -19.38 1.77
C SER A 62 -60.52 -20.10 0.74
N GLN A 63 -60.09 -21.37 0.85
CA GLN A 63 -60.46 -22.56 1.64
C GLN A 63 -59.35 -23.68 1.53
N THR A 64 -58.95 -24.25 2.67
CA THR A 64 -58.80 -25.68 3.10
C THR A 64 -57.99 -26.78 2.34
N GLN A 65 -57.10 -27.45 3.13
CA GLN A 65 -56.60 -28.88 3.13
C GLN A 65 -55.53 -29.32 2.08
N THR A 66 -54.42 -30.05 2.36
CA THR A 66 -54.08 -31.15 3.31
C THR A 66 -52.56 -31.30 3.64
N ASN A 67 -52.26 -31.71 4.89
CA ASN A 67 -51.16 -32.51 5.51
C ASN A 67 -49.72 -32.75 4.92
N SER A 68 -48.72 -32.37 5.76
CA SER A 68 -47.49 -33.12 6.21
C SER A 68 -46.17 -33.09 5.39
N PRO A 69 -44.98 -33.36 6.00
CA PRO A 69 -44.09 -32.38 6.66
C PRO A 69 -42.62 -32.40 6.15
N SER A 70 -41.81 -31.35 6.38
CA SER A 70 -40.33 -31.44 6.46
C SER A 70 -39.70 -30.14 7.01
N ASP A 71 -38.87 -30.32 8.06
CA ASP A 71 -37.73 -29.51 8.57
C ASP A 71 -37.72 -27.99 8.34
N GLY A 72 -37.61 -27.14 9.36
CA GLY A 72 -36.78 -27.28 10.56
C GLY A 72 -35.88 -26.04 10.69
N GLY A 73 -36.50 -24.86 10.74
CA GLY A 73 -35.80 -23.61 11.05
C GLY A 73 -35.79 -23.38 12.56
N SER A 74 -34.60 -23.18 13.13
CA SER A 74 -34.45 -22.67 14.49
C SER A 74 -33.33 -21.65 14.56
N THR A 75 -33.75 -20.40 14.65
CA THR A 75 -33.03 -19.29 15.25
C THR A 75 -32.86 -19.55 16.76
N GLY A 76 -31.66 -19.37 17.27
CA GLY A 76 -31.38 -19.45 18.71
C GLY A 76 -29.99 -18.90 19.06
N SER A 77 -29.97 -17.68 19.58
CA SER A 77 -28.79 -17.00 20.14
C SER A 77 -28.17 -17.73 21.32
N THR A 78 -26.89 -17.41 21.52
CA THR A 78 -26.08 -17.44 22.75
C THR A 78 -25.11 -18.61 22.89
N SER A 79 -23.82 -18.34 22.69
CA SER A 79 -22.79 -18.72 23.66
C SER A 79 -21.52 -17.89 23.46
N THR A 80 -21.29 -16.99 24.40
CA THR A 80 -20.01 -16.33 24.64
C THR A 80 -19.11 -17.31 25.40
N THR A 81 -17.94 -17.64 24.85
CA THR A 81 -16.77 -18.12 25.61
C THR A 81 -15.52 -17.74 24.80
N PRO A 82 -14.46 -17.19 25.43
CA PRO A 82 -13.29 -16.66 24.76
C PRO A 82 -12.42 -17.80 24.25
N ASP A 83 -12.48 -18.10 22.96
CA ASP A 83 -11.60 -19.09 22.37
C ASP A 83 -10.22 -18.48 22.09
N GLY A 84 -9.20 -19.25 22.45
CA GLY A 84 -7.81 -18.86 22.50
C GLY A 84 -7.32 -18.36 21.15
N GLY A 85 -6.51 -17.30 21.21
CA GLY A 85 -5.91 -16.64 20.05
C GLY A 85 -5.18 -17.63 19.15
N THR A 86 -5.89 -18.13 18.14
CA THR A 86 -5.29 -18.54 16.89
C THR A 86 -4.66 -17.27 16.33
N THR A 87 -3.33 -17.19 16.35
CA THR A 87 -2.60 -16.20 15.56
C THR A 87 -2.89 -16.51 14.10
N SER A 88 -4.01 -16.01 13.58
CA SER A 88 -4.28 -16.07 12.16
C SER A 88 -3.08 -15.40 11.48
N ASN A 89 -2.44 -16.10 10.54
CA ASN A 89 -1.37 -15.57 9.69
C ASN A 89 -1.95 -14.52 8.71
N GLU A 90 -2.84 -13.65 9.19
CA GLU A 90 -3.62 -12.76 8.37
C GLU A 90 -2.71 -11.82 7.58
N GLY A 91 -2.88 -11.88 6.26
CA GLY A 91 -2.10 -11.11 5.33
C GLY A 91 -0.65 -11.56 5.14
N PHE A 92 -0.23 -12.72 5.66
CA PHE A 92 1.06 -13.33 5.30
C PHE A 92 0.86 -14.53 4.34
N PRO A 93 1.59 -14.59 3.22
CA PRO A 93 1.55 -15.70 2.28
C PRO A 93 2.20 -16.96 2.88
N SER A 94 1.71 -18.13 2.50
CA SER A 94 2.27 -19.43 2.93
C SER A 94 3.73 -19.65 2.52
N GLU A 95 4.22 -18.90 1.53
CA GLU A 95 5.63 -18.88 1.09
C GLU A 95 6.58 -18.39 2.21
N ILE A 96 6.07 -17.58 3.14
CA ILE A 96 6.80 -17.21 4.36
C ILE A 96 6.62 -18.35 5.38
N ASP A 97 7.52 -19.33 5.23
CA ASP A 97 7.51 -20.64 5.89
C ASP A 97 8.33 -20.70 7.18
N THR A 98 9.04 -19.63 7.53
CA THR A 98 9.84 -19.52 8.75
C THR A 98 9.57 -18.19 9.47
N PRO A 99 9.80 -18.10 10.80
CA PRO A 99 9.58 -16.86 11.54
C PRO A 99 10.35 -15.70 10.92
N ILE A 100 9.67 -14.57 10.68
CA ILE A 100 10.28 -13.38 10.08
C ILE A 100 11.19 -12.69 11.10
N LYS A 101 12.42 -12.34 10.70
CA LYS A 101 13.26 -11.40 11.43
C LYS A 101 12.99 -9.96 10.97
N TRP A 102 12.31 -9.19 11.82
CA TRP A 102 12.03 -7.78 11.57
C TRP A 102 13.28 -6.93 11.84
N LEU A 103 13.77 -6.25 10.81
CA LEU A 103 14.95 -5.37 10.91
C LEU A 103 14.60 -3.94 11.32
N HIS A 104 13.34 -3.58 11.19
CA HIS A 104 12.74 -2.36 11.72
C HIS A 104 11.63 -2.73 12.70
N THR A 105 10.75 -1.79 13.08
CA THR A 105 9.63 -2.07 13.98
C THR A 105 8.85 -3.32 13.54
N ASP A 106 8.65 -4.27 14.44
CA ASP A 106 7.80 -5.41 14.16
C ASP A 106 6.34 -4.95 14.00
N VAL A 107 5.79 -5.10 12.80
CA VAL A 107 4.40 -4.76 12.45
C VAL A 107 3.54 -6.00 12.20
N SER A 108 4.03 -7.20 12.53
CA SER A 108 3.31 -8.47 12.30
C SER A 108 1.90 -8.45 12.90
N ARG A 109 1.76 -7.83 14.08
CA ARG A 109 0.52 -7.72 14.83
C ARG A 109 -0.34 -6.50 14.48
N TRP A 110 0.10 -5.64 13.55
CA TRP A 110 -0.72 -4.51 13.13
C TRP A 110 -1.89 -5.01 12.29
N PRO A 111 -3.11 -4.50 12.49
CA PRO A 111 -4.27 -4.84 11.68
C PRO A 111 -4.02 -4.68 10.18
N VAL A 112 -4.54 -5.63 9.41
CA VAL A 112 -4.52 -5.59 7.94
C VAL A 112 -5.76 -4.84 7.45
N THR A 113 -5.60 -3.55 7.15
CA THR A 113 -6.71 -2.66 6.76
C THR A 113 -6.53 -2.04 5.37
N ALA A 114 -5.34 -2.20 4.77
CA ALA A 114 -5.02 -1.68 3.46
C ALA A 114 -5.01 -2.79 2.41
N ASP A 115 -5.74 -2.57 1.33
CA ASP A 115 -5.62 -3.37 0.12
C ASP A 115 -4.41 -2.90 -0.68
N ILE A 116 -3.75 -3.83 -1.36
CA ILE A 116 -2.54 -3.57 -2.13
C ILE A 116 -2.49 -4.50 -3.35
N SER A 117 -1.96 -3.99 -4.45
CA SER A 117 -1.45 -4.78 -5.58
C SER A 117 -0.01 -4.37 -5.86
N VAL A 118 0.80 -5.27 -6.41
CA VAL A 118 2.24 -5.01 -6.62
C VAL A 118 2.65 -5.47 -8.01
N SER A 119 3.42 -4.63 -8.70
CA SER A 119 4.06 -4.95 -9.98
C SER A 119 5.41 -4.27 -10.10
N VAL A 120 6.28 -4.82 -10.95
CA VAL A 120 7.56 -4.19 -11.31
C VAL A 120 7.56 -3.93 -12.80
N SER A 121 7.64 -2.65 -13.18
CA SER A 121 7.61 -2.22 -14.58
C SER A 121 8.21 -0.83 -14.72
N GLY A 122 8.80 -0.52 -15.89
CA GLY A 122 9.35 0.80 -16.18
C GLY A 122 10.42 1.29 -15.18
N GLY A 123 11.23 0.37 -14.64
CA GLY A 123 12.25 0.70 -13.63
C GLY A 123 11.67 1.10 -12.26
N LYS A 124 10.39 0.81 -12.01
CA LYS A 124 9.70 1.10 -10.75
C LYS A 124 9.10 -0.17 -10.16
N VAL A 125 9.08 -0.20 -8.84
CA VAL A 125 8.19 -1.07 -8.07
C VAL A 125 6.92 -0.25 -7.75
N ASN A 126 5.80 -0.70 -8.30
CA ASN A 126 4.50 -0.09 -8.12
C ASN A 126 3.74 -0.89 -7.07
N PHE A 127 3.19 -0.20 -6.08
CA PHE A 127 2.42 -0.77 -4.98
C PHE A 127 1.23 0.13 -4.62
N PRO A 128 0.28 0.38 -5.55
CA PRO A 128 -0.92 1.11 -5.19
C PRO A 128 -1.61 0.43 -4.01
N TYR A 129 -1.96 1.23 -3.00
CA TYR A 129 -2.60 0.78 -1.78
C TYR A 129 -3.75 1.72 -1.39
N SER A 130 -4.83 1.14 -0.85
CA SER A 130 -6.08 1.86 -0.59
C SER A 130 -5.95 2.96 0.46
N LYS A 131 -4.90 2.91 1.30
CA LYS A 131 -4.65 3.90 2.37
C LYS A 131 -3.69 5.03 1.98
N SER A 132 -3.28 5.11 0.71
CA SER A 132 -2.28 6.08 0.25
C SER A 132 -2.63 7.54 0.50
N ARG A 133 -3.92 7.86 0.59
CA ARG A 133 -4.43 9.21 0.88
C ARG A 133 -5.34 9.29 2.11
N SER A 134 -5.40 8.26 2.95
CA SER A 134 -6.26 8.25 4.14
C SER A 134 -5.50 8.11 5.45
N TRP A 135 -4.33 7.48 5.45
CA TRP A 135 -3.44 7.59 6.61
C TRP A 135 -2.85 9.00 6.71
N PRO A 136 -2.87 9.61 7.91
CA PRO A 136 -2.38 10.97 8.12
C PRO A 136 -0.88 11.06 7.82
N ALA A 137 -0.45 12.18 7.23
CA ALA A 137 0.97 12.45 7.03
C ALA A 137 1.59 13.07 8.28
N VAL A 138 2.82 12.68 8.59
CA VAL A 138 3.69 13.34 9.56
C VAL A 138 4.95 13.75 8.80
N ASP A 139 5.30 15.03 8.82
CA ASP A 139 6.42 15.59 8.05
C ASP A 139 6.36 15.28 6.54
N GLY A 140 5.15 15.28 5.97
CA GLY A 140 4.90 15.05 4.55
C GLY A 140 4.94 13.57 4.11
N VAL A 141 5.17 12.63 5.02
CA VAL A 141 5.17 11.18 4.75
C VAL A 141 4.08 10.46 5.54
N ASN A 142 3.45 9.45 4.95
CA ASN A 142 2.33 8.73 5.60
C ASN A 142 2.47 7.21 5.59
N ALA A 143 3.54 6.67 5.01
CA ALA A 143 3.74 5.22 5.00
C ALA A 143 5.21 4.83 4.80
N ASN A 144 5.51 3.58 5.13
CA ASN A 144 6.75 2.91 4.75
C ASN A 144 6.43 1.69 3.87
N PRO A 145 7.11 1.53 2.71
CA PRO A 145 7.07 0.29 1.97
C PRO A 145 8.11 -0.68 2.56
N TRP A 146 7.74 -1.95 2.59
CA TRP A 146 8.54 -3.04 3.13
C TRP A 146 8.96 -3.99 2.03
N VAL A 147 10.13 -4.59 2.21
CA VAL A 147 10.58 -5.77 1.46
C VAL A 147 10.73 -6.95 2.42
N PHE A 148 10.22 -8.10 2.00
CA PHE A 148 10.43 -9.41 2.63
C PHE A 148 11.37 -10.20 1.72
N ALA A 149 12.55 -10.54 2.22
CA ALA A 149 13.58 -11.23 1.46
C ALA A 149 14.07 -12.47 2.21
N LYS A 150 14.27 -13.58 1.50
CA LYS A 150 14.83 -14.80 2.06
C LYS A 150 16.34 -14.82 1.83
N LYS A 151 17.11 -14.69 2.90
CA LYS A 151 18.58 -14.74 2.86
C LYS A 151 19.07 -15.89 3.71
N ASP A 152 19.85 -16.79 3.11
CA ASP A 152 20.41 -17.98 3.76
C ASP A 152 19.33 -18.81 4.48
N GLY A 153 18.17 -18.98 3.83
CA GLY A 153 17.03 -19.73 4.37
C GLY A 153 16.14 -18.98 5.37
N GLN A 154 16.52 -17.78 5.81
CA GLN A 154 15.80 -16.99 6.80
C GLN A 154 15.05 -15.82 6.13
N TRP A 155 13.76 -15.66 6.45
CA TRP A 155 13.00 -14.46 6.05
C TRP A 155 13.37 -13.25 6.90
N TYR A 156 13.60 -12.12 6.22
CA TYR A 156 13.81 -10.82 6.83
C TYR A 156 12.79 -9.82 6.29
N ALA A 157 12.29 -8.93 7.14
CA ALA A 157 11.42 -7.83 6.75
C ALA A 157 12.06 -6.49 7.11
N ALA A 158 12.13 -5.58 6.13
CA ALA A 158 12.69 -4.25 6.35
C ALA A 158 11.98 -3.19 5.52
N THR A 159 11.83 -1.99 6.08
CA THR A 159 11.47 -0.82 5.29
C THR A 159 12.63 -0.43 4.39
N PHE A 160 12.37 -0.03 3.15
CA PHE A 160 13.42 0.47 2.26
C PHE A 160 13.31 1.97 1.96
N GLU A 161 12.15 2.59 2.12
CA GLU A 161 11.93 4.01 1.80
C GLU A 161 10.89 4.68 2.72
N TRP A 162 10.67 5.98 2.52
CA TRP A 162 9.48 6.69 3.01
C TRP A 162 8.55 6.99 1.84
N LEU A 163 7.24 6.88 2.04
CA LEU A 163 6.24 7.30 1.05
C LEU A 163 5.68 8.66 1.45
N ARG A 164 5.76 9.62 0.52
CA ARG A 164 5.00 10.87 0.63
C ARG A 164 3.50 10.56 0.58
N PHE A 165 2.68 11.46 1.12
CA PHE A 165 1.23 11.35 1.02
C PHE A 165 0.78 11.12 -0.45
N GLY A 166 0.01 10.07 -0.67
CA GLY A 166 -0.48 9.65 -2.00
C GLY A 166 0.54 8.92 -2.87
N GLN A 167 1.79 8.70 -2.43
CA GLN A 167 2.81 8.03 -3.22
C GLN A 167 2.62 6.52 -3.24
N THR A 168 2.64 5.92 -4.44
CA THR A 168 2.32 4.51 -4.67
C THR A 168 3.39 3.74 -5.46
N ALA A 169 4.55 4.36 -5.69
CA ALA A 169 5.65 3.74 -6.41
C ALA A 169 7.01 4.31 -6.00
N LYS A 170 8.05 3.51 -6.19
CA LYS A 170 9.44 3.90 -6.04
C LYS A 170 10.30 3.30 -7.17
N PRO A 171 11.42 3.92 -7.54
CA PRO A 171 12.39 3.29 -8.44
C PRO A 171 12.86 1.93 -7.90
N THR A 172 13.07 0.94 -8.76
CA THR A 172 13.52 -0.41 -8.34
C THR A 172 14.84 -0.39 -7.59
N TYR A 173 15.74 0.55 -7.91
CA TYR A 173 17.01 0.70 -7.20
C TYR A 173 16.83 1.02 -5.72
N THR A 174 15.64 1.44 -5.28
CA THR A 174 15.36 1.66 -3.86
C THR A 174 15.11 0.38 -3.07
N VAL A 175 14.85 -0.75 -3.74
CA VAL A 175 14.66 -2.06 -3.10
C VAL A 175 16.01 -2.77 -3.01
N ARG A 176 16.97 -2.19 -2.30
CA ARG A 176 18.31 -2.75 -2.11
C ARG A 176 18.98 -2.21 -0.84
N GLY A 177 20.18 -2.69 -0.53
CA GLY A 177 20.76 -2.57 0.79
C GLY A 177 21.22 -1.17 1.21
N ASP A 178 21.59 -0.30 0.27
CA ASP A 178 21.88 1.12 0.55
C ASP A 178 20.62 1.94 0.90
N HIS A 179 19.43 1.42 0.60
CA HIS A 179 18.13 2.01 0.99
C HIS A 179 17.54 1.35 2.22
N VAL A 180 17.74 0.04 2.42
CA VAL A 180 17.35 -0.66 3.67
C VAL A 180 18.21 -0.21 4.86
N LYS A 181 19.54 -0.16 4.69
CA LYS A 181 20.53 0.35 5.67
C LYS A 181 20.62 -0.41 7.00
N VAL A 182 20.09 -1.64 7.08
CA VAL A 182 20.17 -2.49 8.28
C VAL A 182 20.59 -3.90 7.89
N ALA A 183 21.59 -4.44 8.60
CA ALA A 183 22.08 -5.80 8.37
C ALA A 183 21.00 -6.86 8.67
N PRO A 184 20.99 -8.01 7.96
CA PRO A 184 21.94 -8.41 6.92
C PRO A 184 21.53 -7.94 5.51
N LEU A 185 20.49 -7.12 5.39
CA LEU A 185 20.00 -6.58 4.12
C LEU A 185 20.57 -5.18 3.83
N ASN A 186 21.75 -4.83 4.35
CA ASN A 186 22.42 -3.56 4.06
C ASN A 186 23.49 -3.72 2.95
N GLY A 187 24.08 -2.61 2.52
CA GLY A 187 25.22 -2.61 1.60
C GLY A 187 24.86 -3.18 0.23
N SER A 188 25.53 -4.25 -0.16
CA SER A 188 25.43 -4.85 -1.50
C SER A 188 24.25 -5.78 -1.71
N TRP A 189 23.40 -6.01 -0.68
CA TRP A 189 22.21 -6.82 -0.87
C TRP A 189 21.27 -6.17 -1.90
N ALA A 190 20.77 -6.95 -2.85
CA ALA A 190 19.71 -6.59 -3.78
C ALA A 190 18.98 -7.87 -4.19
N PRO A 191 17.66 -7.82 -4.44
CA PRO A 191 16.94 -8.94 -5.02
C PRO A 191 17.49 -9.26 -6.41
N LYS A 192 17.63 -10.55 -6.70
CA LYS A 192 18.13 -11.05 -7.99
C LYS A 192 16.97 -11.31 -8.94
N SER A 193 17.21 -11.19 -10.25
CA SER A 193 16.22 -11.61 -11.25
C SER A 193 15.80 -13.07 -11.01
N GLY A 194 14.49 -13.33 -11.02
CA GLY A 194 13.88 -14.62 -10.69
C GLY A 194 13.67 -14.87 -9.19
N GLU A 195 14.24 -14.06 -8.29
CA GLU A 195 14.04 -14.19 -6.85
C GLU A 195 12.62 -13.83 -6.44
N ARG A 196 12.06 -14.60 -5.50
CA ARG A 196 10.78 -14.28 -4.88
C ARG A 196 10.97 -13.37 -3.69
N ILE A 197 10.31 -12.21 -3.72
CA ILE A 197 10.30 -11.27 -2.61
C ILE A 197 8.86 -10.86 -2.27
N GLY A 198 8.62 -10.48 -1.03
CA GLY A 198 7.36 -9.90 -0.58
C GLY A 198 7.43 -8.38 -0.52
N ILE A 199 6.33 -7.71 -0.87
CA ILE A 199 6.15 -6.27 -0.71
C ILE A 199 4.90 -6.02 0.13
N MET A 200 4.97 -5.03 1.02
CA MET A 200 3.88 -4.59 1.88
C MET A 200 4.01 -3.09 2.11
N VAL A 201 2.92 -2.43 2.52
CA VAL A 201 2.95 -1.06 3.01
C VAL A 201 2.34 -0.99 4.40
N SER A 202 2.92 -0.19 5.29
CA SER A 202 2.36 0.11 6.61
C SER A 202 2.33 1.60 6.89
N GLY A 203 1.65 2.00 7.97
CA GLY A 203 1.94 3.27 8.63
C GLY A 203 3.42 3.41 8.99
N LEU A 204 3.83 4.59 9.45
CA LEU A 204 5.23 4.92 9.73
C LEU A 204 5.81 3.94 10.75
N ALA A 205 6.84 3.18 10.37
CA ALA A 205 7.39 2.07 11.13
C ALA A 205 8.94 1.97 11.05
N ARG A 206 9.58 2.79 10.22
CA ARG A 206 11.04 2.79 10.06
C ARG A 206 11.79 3.22 11.34
N HIS A 207 11.21 4.14 12.12
CA HIS A 207 11.75 4.57 13.42
C HIS A 207 10.66 4.50 14.50
N LYS A 208 10.75 5.31 15.56
CA LYS A 208 9.74 5.38 16.62
C LYS A 208 8.51 6.23 16.26
N GLN A 209 8.62 7.14 15.30
CA GLN A 209 7.52 8.01 14.85
C GLN A 209 6.41 7.19 14.18
N ARG A 210 5.16 7.42 14.59
CA ARG A 210 3.95 6.73 14.12
C ARG A 210 2.94 7.75 13.60
N ASN A 211 2.15 7.33 12.62
CA ASN A 211 0.93 8.02 12.20
C ASN A 211 -0.31 7.15 12.47
N VAL A 212 -0.21 5.87 12.14
CA VAL A 212 -1.17 4.79 12.44
C VAL A 212 -0.41 3.49 12.70
N GLN A 213 -1.08 2.49 13.29
CA GLN A 213 -0.55 1.14 13.47
C GLN A 213 -1.34 0.15 12.62
N GLU A 214 -1.31 0.34 11.31
CA GLU A 214 -2.03 -0.45 10.32
C GLU A 214 -1.08 -0.88 9.19
N ARG A 215 -1.40 -1.98 8.51
CA ARG A 215 -0.63 -2.48 7.36
C ARG A 215 -1.52 -3.05 6.26
N SER A 216 -0.91 -3.30 5.10
CA SER A 216 -1.47 -4.19 4.09
C SER A 216 -1.09 -5.66 4.37
N ARG A 217 -1.67 -6.57 3.59
CA ARG A 217 -1.09 -7.90 3.40
C ARG A 217 0.26 -7.81 2.68
N VAL A 218 1.06 -8.87 2.76
CA VAL A 218 2.27 -9.08 1.96
C VAL A 218 1.88 -9.67 0.60
N VAL A 219 2.41 -9.08 -0.47
CA VAL A 219 2.26 -9.58 -1.84
C VAL A 219 3.60 -10.13 -2.31
N MET A 220 3.65 -11.42 -2.62
CA MET A 220 4.84 -12.05 -3.18
C MET A 220 4.90 -11.84 -4.69
N ILE A 221 6.05 -11.38 -5.18
CA ILE A 221 6.33 -11.16 -6.60
C ILE A 221 7.62 -11.87 -6.98
N THR A 222 7.77 -12.15 -8.28
CA THR A 222 9.05 -12.54 -8.86
C THR A 222 9.76 -11.27 -9.32
N TRP A 223 10.98 -11.06 -8.86
CA TRP A 223 11.79 -9.91 -9.26
C TRP A 223 12.26 -10.06 -10.72
N PRO A 224 12.15 -9.02 -11.57
CA PRO A 224 12.52 -9.10 -12.98
C PRO A 224 14.03 -9.19 -13.20
#